data_AF-A0A357AP37-F1
#
_entry.id   AF-A0A357AP37-F1
#
_cell.length_a   1.000
_cell.length_b   1.000
_cell.length_c   1.000
_cell.angle_alpha   90.00
_cell.angle_beta   90.00
_cell.angle_gamma   90.00
#
_symmetry.space_group_name_H-M   'P 1'
#
loop_
_entity.id
_entity.type
_entity.pdbx_description
1 polymer ?
#
loop_
_entity_poly.entity_id
_entity_poly.type
_entity_poly.pdbx_seq_one_letter_code
_entity_poly.pdbx_strand_id
1 'polypeptide(L)'
;MNESYNEIRNRMQELVTLLNQANLSYEQKNVEIMSNFTYDKLYDELKKLEEDSGVILADSPTQKVGYEVVSELEKERHEKPMLSLDKTKDPVALADWLGANKGLLSWKMDGLTVVLTYEEGQLVKAVTRGNGEIGEVITQNAKHFKNLPLTIPFKGKLILRGEAVISYAAFEKINETIGDADAKYKNPRNLCSGSVRQLDSKVTASRNVNVFIFALVQMEGMNFKFRHQEFEYLRELGFEVVEERAVDQKNIQEEIINFKNKIVTNEYPSDGLVLILDDIAYGESLGLT
;
A
#
# COMPACT_ATOMS: atom_id res chain seq x y z
N MET A 1 18.92 3.76 12.73
CA MET A 1 17.66 4.51 12.95
C MET A 1 16.49 3.82 12.25
N ASN A 2 16.64 3.36 10.99
CA ASN A 2 15.56 2.68 10.23
C ASN A 2 15.06 1.34 10.81
N GLU A 3 15.89 0.58 11.54
CA GLU A 3 15.45 -0.70 12.15
C GLU A 3 14.38 -0.48 13.23
N SER A 4 14.54 0.55 14.08
CA SER A 4 13.61 0.83 15.18
C SER A 4 12.22 1.24 14.69
N TYR A 5 12.10 2.00 13.60
CA TYR A 5 10.81 2.38 13.02
C TYR A 5 10.09 1.21 12.35
N ASN A 6 10.83 0.36 11.64
CA ASN A 6 10.26 -0.85 11.06
C ASN A 6 9.79 -1.81 12.15
N GLU A 7 10.53 -1.93 13.26
CA GLU A 7 10.10 -2.71 14.44
C GLU A 7 8.82 -2.16 15.05
N ILE A 8 8.73 -0.83 15.27
CA ILE A 8 7.52 -0.18 15.78
C ILE A 8 6.33 -0.45 14.85
N ARG A 9 6.48 -0.20 13.54
CA ARG A 9 5.43 -0.42 12.54
C ARG A 9 4.99 -1.90 12.51
N ASN A 10 5.94 -2.83 12.45
CA ASN A 10 5.64 -4.26 12.46
C ASN A 10 4.91 -4.68 13.74
N ARG A 11 5.33 -4.14 14.90
CA ARG A 11 4.67 -4.40 16.17
C ARG A 11 3.25 -3.84 16.20
N MET A 12 3.03 -2.62 15.70
CA MET A 12 1.69 -2.05 15.57
C MET A 12 0.79 -2.93 14.69
N GLN A 13 1.29 -3.40 13.55
CA GLN A 13 0.53 -4.29 12.65
C GLN A 13 0.19 -5.63 13.30
N GLU A 14 1.13 -6.21 14.04
CA GLU A 14 0.91 -7.43 14.81
C GLU A 14 -0.18 -7.23 15.86
N LEU A 15 -0.09 -6.14 16.65
CA LEU A 15 -1.08 -5.80 17.67
C LEU A 15 -2.46 -5.56 17.07
N VAL A 16 -2.55 -4.77 16.00
CA VAL A 16 -3.81 -4.51 15.28
C VAL A 16 -4.42 -5.82 14.80
N THR A 17 -3.63 -6.70 14.18
CA THR A 17 -4.09 -8.01 13.71
C THR A 17 -4.62 -8.87 14.85
N LEU A 18 -3.86 -8.98 15.94
CA LEU A 18 -4.19 -9.83 17.08
C LEU A 18 -5.44 -9.33 17.82
N LEU A 19 -5.55 -8.02 18.06
CA LEU A 19 -6.70 -7.40 18.71
C LEU A 19 -7.97 -7.53 17.85
N ASN A 20 -7.86 -7.32 16.54
CA ASN A 20 -8.99 -7.50 15.63
C ASN A 20 -9.47 -8.96 15.56
N GLN A 21 -8.54 -9.92 15.57
CA GLN A 21 -8.89 -11.35 15.65
C GLN A 21 -9.61 -11.69 16.96
N ALA A 22 -9.21 -11.08 18.08
CA ALA A 22 -9.83 -11.28 19.37
C ALA A 22 -11.25 -10.73 19.41
N ASN A 23 -11.43 -9.49 18.95
CA ASN A 23 -12.75 -8.86 18.85
C ASN A 23 -13.70 -9.70 17.98
N LEU A 24 -13.24 -10.12 16.80
CA LEU A 24 -14.06 -10.90 15.87
C LEU A 24 -14.44 -12.28 16.43
N SER A 25 -13.51 -12.95 17.14
CA SER A 25 -13.79 -14.25 17.75
C SER A 25 -14.80 -14.16 18.91
N TYR A 26 -14.68 -13.11 19.71
CA TYR A 26 -15.62 -12.83 20.80
C TYR A 26 -17.02 -12.51 20.24
N GLU A 27 -17.12 -11.58 19.29
CA GLU A 27 -18.40 -11.13 18.74
C GLU A 27 -19.14 -12.20 17.92
N GLN A 28 -18.45 -12.95 17.06
CA GLN A 28 -19.10 -13.81 16.07
C GLN A 28 -19.14 -15.28 16.46
N LYS A 29 -18.13 -15.74 17.22
CA LYS A 29 -17.96 -17.17 17.53
C LYS A 29 -18.20 -17.48 19.00
N ASN A 30 -18.34 -16.46 19.85
CA ASN A 30 -18.41 -16.60 21.30
C ASN A 30 -17.22 -17.39 21.86
N VAL A 31 -16.05 -17.21 21.24
CA VAL A 31 -14.78 -17.87 21.61
C VAL A 31 -13.80 -16.80 22.07
N GLU A 32 -13.38 -16.87 23.34
CA GLU A 32 -12.25 -16.08 23.85
C GLU A 32 -10.93 -16.72 23.37
N ILE A 33 -10.20 -16.02 22.50
CA ILE A 33 -8.84 -16.43 22.12
C ILE A 33 -7.76 -15.85 23.05
N MET A 34 -8.13 -14.89 23.90
CA MET A 34 -7.31 -14.31 24.96
C MET A 34 -8.21 -13.77 26.06
N SER A 35 -7.67 -13.61 27.28
CA SER A 35 -8.40 -12.99 28.39
C SER A 35 -8.53 -11.48 28.22
N ASN A 36 -9.58 -10.89 28.78
CA ASN A 36 -9.76 -9.41 28.84
C ASN A 36 -8.52 -8.67 29.34
N PHE A 37 -7.86 -9.17 30.40
CA PHE A 37 -6.63 -8.56 30.92
C PHE A 37 -5.50 -8.53 29.87
N THR A 38 -5.36 -9.60 29.08
CA THR A 38 -4.36 -9.65 28.01
C THR A 38 -4.72 -8.69 26.88
N TYR A 39 -6.01 -8.65 26.51
CA TYR A 39 -6.51 -7.72 25.49
C TYR A 39 -6.23 -6.26 25.88
N ASP A 40 -6.64 -5.86 27.09
CA ASP A 40 -6.47 -4.49 27.58
C ASP A 40 -5.00 -4.07 27.60
N LYS A 41 -4.10 -4.98 28.03
CA LYS A 41 -2.66 -4.73 28.02
C LYS A 41 -2.11 -4.50 26.61
N LEU A 42 -2.50 -5.33 25.65
CA LEU A 42 -2.06 -5.20 24.26
C LEU A 42 -2.65 -3.96 23.58
N TYR A 43 -3.88 -3.60 23.94
CA TYR A 43 -4.55 -2.41 23.47
C TYR A 43 -3.88 -1.13 24.01
N ASP A 44 -3.50 -1.11 25.29
CA ASP A 44 -2.74 -0.01 25.89
C ASP A 44 -1.32 0.11 25.28
N GLU A 45 -0.68 -1.02 24.98
CA GLU A 45 0.60 -1.04 24.24
C GLU A 45 0.44 -0.41 22.86
N LEU A 46 -0.60 -0.80 22.09
CA LEU A 46 -0.88 -0.22 20.78
C LEU A 46 -1.11 1.29 20.86
N LYS A 47 -1.96 1.75 21.79
CA LYS A 47 -2.19 3.17 22.02
C LYS A 47 -0.90 3.93 22.30
N LYS A 48 -0.02 3.35 23.12
CA LYS A 48 1.25 3.99 23.44
C LYS A 48 2.15 4.13 22.22
N LEU A 49 2.22 3.10 21.37
CA LEU A 49 2.97 3.14 20.11
C LEU A 49 2.38 4.17 19.13
N GLU A 50 1.05 4.28 19.05
CA GLU A 50 0.37 5.28 18.24
C GLU A 50 0.68 6.71 18.70
N GLU A 51 0.66 6.96 20.01
CA GLU A 51 1.02 8.25 20.60
C GLU A 51 2.49 8.61 20.36
N ASP A 52 3.41 7.66 20.57
CA ASP A 52 4.85 7.90 20.49
C ASP A 52 5.32 8.07 19.03
N SER A 53 4.71 7.34 18.09
CA SER A 53 5.05 7.43 16.67
C SER A 53 4.30 8.55 15.93
N GLY A 54 3.13 8.95 16.43
CA GLY A 54 2.21 9.81 15.68
C GLY A 54 1.58 9.11 14.46
N VAL A 55 1.67 7.78 14.37
CA VAL A 55 1.09 6.96 13.31
C VAL A 55 -0.15 6.25 13.85
N ILE A 56 -1.23 6.24 13.07
CA ILE A 56 -2.44 5.47 13.40
C ILE A 56 -2.91 4.75 12.15
N LEU A 57 -2.94 3.41 12.18
CA LEU A 57 -3.40 2.60 11.05
C LEU A 57 -4.93 2.61 10.92
N ALA A 58 -5.43 2.54 9.70
CA ALA A 58 -6.85 2.52 9.35
C ALA A 58 -7.61 1.36 10.01
N ASP A 59 -7.01 0.17 10.09
CA ASP A 59 -7.61 -1.00 10.73
C ASP A 59 -7.40 -1.03 12.25
N SER A 60 -6.81 0.02 12.84
CA SER A 60 -6.54 0.03 14.28
C SER A 60 -7.83 -0.02 15.10
N PRO A 61 -7.94 -0.94 16.10
CA PRO A 61 -9.09 -0.99 17.00
C PRO A 61 -9.19 0.24 17.93
N THR A 62 -8.17 1.09 17.98
CA THR A 62 -8.23 2.38 18.70
C THR A 62 -9.05 3.43 17.94
N GLN A 63 -9.27 3.21 16.64
CA GLN A 63 -10.03 4.10 15.77
C GLN A 63 -11.45 3.58 15.52
N LYS A 64 -12.38 4.51 15.34
CA LYS A 64 -13.74 4.23 14.89
C LYS A 64 -13.96 4.84 13.53
N VAL A 65 -13.77 4.04 12.49
CA VAL A 65 -14.14 4.41 11.12
C VAL A 65 -15.58 3.97 10.90
N GLY A 66 -16.49 4.93 10.73
CA GLY A 66 -17.88 4.64 10.36
C GLY A 66 -17.97 4.13 8.92
N TYR A 67 -19.03 3.38 8.63
CA TYR A 67 -19.37 3.00 7.26
C TYR A 67 -20.24 4.08 6.63
N GLU A 68 -19.92 4.41 5.39
CA GLU A 68 -20.68 5.30 4.53
C GLU A 68 -21.20 4.56 3.28
N VAL A 69 -22.42 4.92 2.87
CA VAL A 69 -23.06 4.49 1.62
C VAL A 69 -23.30 5.71 0.76
N VAL A 70 -22.76 5.71 -0.46
CA VAL A 70 -22.91 6.79 -1.45
C VAL A 70 -23.71 6.31 -2.67
N SER A 71 -24.33 7.23 -3.40
CA SER A 71 -25.05 6.88 -4.64
C SER A 71 -24.12 6.67 -5.83
N GLU A 72 -22.99 7.35 -5.84
CA GLU A 72 -21.94 7.25 -6.86
C GLU A 72 -20.58 7.67 -6.30
N LEU A 73 -19.50 7.30 -6.98
CA LEU A 73 -18.17 7.80 -6.69
C LEU A 73 -17.89 9.03 -7.53
N GLU A 74 -17.61 10.15 -6.88
CA GLU A 74 -17.30 11.40 -7.57
C GLU A 74 -16.03 11.27 -8.41
N LYS A 75 -16.01 11.91 -9.58
CA LYS A 75 -14.83 11.94 -10.45
C LYS A 75 -13.92 13.10 -10.09
N GLU A 76 -12.63 12.85 -10.04
CA GLU A 76 -11.63 13.87 -9.75
C GLU A 76 -10.47 13.82 -10.73
N ARG A 77 -10.04 15.00 -11.19
CA ARG A 77 -8.83 15.15 -12.01
C ARG A 77 -7.59 15.13 -11.12
N HIS A 78 -6.62 14.31 -11.49
CA HIS A 78 -5.32 14.26 -10.84
C HIS A 78 -4.51 15.53 -11.08
N GLU A 79 -3.83 16.02 -10.05
CA GLU A 79 -2.94 17.19 -10.16
C GLU A 79 -1.77 16.91 -11.13
N LYS A 80 -1.27 15.67 -11.14
CA LYS A 80 -0.23 15.21 -12.08
C LYS A 80 -0.69 13.95 -12.82
N PRO A 81 -0.56 13.89 -14.16
CA PRO A 81 -0.97 12.72 -14.93
C PRO A 81 -0.17 11.47 -14.53
N MET A 82 -0.79 10.31 -14.71
CA MET A 82 -0.17 9.00 -14.47
C MET A 82 0.22 8.32 -15.78
N LEU A 83 1.48 8.49 -16.16
CA LEU A 83 2.08 7.86 -17.33
C LEU A 83 2.15 6.34 -17.19
N SER A 84 2.20 5.66 -18.33
CA SER A 84 2.57 4.24 -18.38
C SER A 84 4.09 4.07 -18.34
N LEU A 85 4.53 2.88 -17.95
CA LEU A 85 5.93 2.47 -18.04
C LEU A 85 6.20 1.77 -19.37
N ASP A 86 7.37 2.02 -19.94
CA ASP A 86 7.93 1.18 -21.00
C ASP A 86 8.18 -0.23 -20.50
N LYS A 87 8.19 -1.19 -21.44
CA LYS A 87 8.20 -2.62 -21.13
C LYS A 87 9.30 -3.34 -21.90
N THR A 88 10.02 -4.20 -21.19
CA THR A 88 10.94 -5.16 -21.79
C THR A 88 10.79 -6.52 -21.12
N LYS A 89 11.15 -7.58 -21.84
CA LYS A 89 11.32 -8.94 -21.30
C LYS A 89 12.79 -9.35 -21.28
N ASP A 90 13.69 -8.47 -21.69
CA ASP A 90 15.12 -8.71 -21.80
C ASP A 90 15.86 -8.05 -20.61
N PRO A 91 16.41 -8.85 -19.68
CA PRO A 91 17.21 -8.35 -18.56
C PRO A 91 18.46 -7.59 -19.00
N VAL A 92 19.05 -7.93 -20.15
CA VAL A 92 20.25 -7.26 -20.67
C VAL A 92 19.90 -5.84 -21.12
N ALA A 93 18.82 -5.69 -21.89
CA ALA A 93 18.32 -4.37 -22.28
C ALA A 93 18.00 -3.47 -21.07
N LEU A 94 17.52 -4.06 -19.96
CA LEU A 94 17.25 -3.32 -18.73
C LEU A 94 18.55 -2.86 -18.04
N ALA A 95 19.58 -3.71 -18.02
CA ALA A 95 20.91 -3.35 -17.51
C ALA A 95 21.58 -2.25 -18.37
N ASP A 96 21.43 -2.33 -19.69
CA ASP A 96 21.93 -1.32 -20.62
C ASP A 96 21.21 0.02 -20.47
N TRP A 97 19.89 0.00 -20.27
CA TRP A 97 19.10 1.20 -19.96
C TRP A 97 19.57 1.87 -18.66
N LEU A 98 19.90 1.08 -17.63
CA LEU A 98 20.41 1.60 -16.37
C LEU A 98 21.81 2.23 -16.53
N GLY A 99 22.65 1.59 -17.34
CA GLY A 99 24.01 2.07 -17.64
C GLY A 99 24.85 2.25 -16.38
N ALA A 100 25.56 3.38 -16.27
CA ALA A 100 26.40 3.67 -15.09
C ALA A 100 25.60 4.16 -13.86
N ASN A 101 24.28 4.30 -13.96
CA ASN A 101 23.45 4.82 -12.88
C ASN A 101 23.09 3.74 -11.86
N LYS A 102 22.63 4.19 -10.68
CA LYS A 102 21.97 3.33 -9.71
C LYS A 102 20.45 3.38 -9.91
N GLY A 103 19.80 2.27 -9.61
CA GLY A 103 18.35 2.15 -9.69
C GLY A 103 17.77 1.39 -8.52
N LEU A 104 16.44 1.42 -8.44
CA LEU A 104 15.65 0.59 -7.55
C LEU A 104 14.81 -0.35 -8.39
N LEU A 105 15.03 -1.65 -8.18
CA LEU A 105 14.24 -2.73 -8.77
C LEU A 105 13.19 -3.15 -7.75
N SER A 106 11.91 -3.00 -8.06
CA SER A 106 10.81 -3.33 -7.16
C SER A 106 9.77 -4.24 -7.81
N TRP A 107 8.90 -4.84 -7.02
CA TRP A 107 7.73 -5.53 -7.54
C TRP A 107 6.84 -4.60 -8.36
N LYS A 108 6.32 -5.12 -9.48
CA LYS A 108 5.16 -4.55 -10.16
C LYS A 108 3.90 -5.20 -9.62
N MET A 109 3.38 -4.62 -8.54
CA MET A 109 2.17 -5.11 -7.87
C MET A 109 0.98 -5.13 -8.84
N ASP A 110 0.17 -6.18 -8.78
CA ASP A 110 -0.98 -6.38 -9.67
C ASP A 110 -2.30 -6.12 -8.94
N GLY A 111 -2.69 -4.85 -8.87
CA GLY A 111 -3.86 -4.40 -8.14
C GLY A 111 -4.58 -3.23 -8.80
N LEU A 112 -4.93 -2.24 -7.98
CA LEU A 112 -5.44 -0.96 -8.45
C LEU A 112 -4.60 0.19 -7.90
N THR A 113 -3.98 0.95 -8.79
CA THR A 113 -3.29 2.19 -8.42
C THR A 113 -4.25 3.21 -7.78
N VAL A 114 -3.83 3.76 -6.65
CA VAL A 114 -4.50 4.81 -5.89
C VAL A 114 -3.55 5.99 -5.63
N VAL A 115 -4.11 7.19 -5.58
CA VAL A 115 -3.44 8.42 -5.17
C VAL A 115 -3.95 8.79 -3.79
N LEU A 116 -3.04 8.99 -2.85
CA LEU A 116 -3.35 9.30 -1.45
C LEU A 116 -2.84 10.70 -1.15
N THR A 117 -3.71 11.56 -0.61
CA THR A 117 -3.36 12.93 -0.21
C THR A 117 -3.53 13.08 1.29
N TYR A 118 -2.48 13.55 1.93
CA TYR A 118 -2.45 13.91 3.34
C TYR A 118 -2.23 15.41 3.49
N GLU A 119 -2.91 15.99 4.47
CA GLU A 119 -2.73 17.38 4.92
C GLU A 119 -2.77 17.38 6.45
N GLU A 120 -1.84 18.12 7.09
CA GLU A 120 -1.73 18.19 8.56
C GLU A 120 -1.60 16.81 9.25
N GLY A 121 -1.05 15.86 8.50
CA GLY A 121 -0.85 14.47 8.91
C GLY A 121 -2.10 13.60 8.89
N GLN A 122 -3.19 14.03 8.23
CA GLN A 122 -4.42 13.25 8.10
C GLN A 122 -4.66 12.85 6.65
N LEU A 123 -5.13 11.62 6.42
CA LEU A 123 -5.61 11.22 5.09
C LEU A 123 -6.88 12.03 4.75
N VAL A 124 -6.74 13.00 3.85
CA VAL A 124 -7.86 13.85 3.41
C VAL A 124 -8.50 13.35 2.12
N LYS A 125 -7.75 12.61 1.30
CA LYS A 125 -8.27 12.14 0.01
C LYS A 125 -7.60 10.87 -0.49
N ALA A 126 -8.41 9.98 -1.07
CA ALA A 126 -7.92 8.87 -1.89
C ALA A 126 -8.67 8.83 -3.22
N VAL A 127 -7.94 8.69 -4.34
CA VAL A 127 -8.50 8.68 -5.70
C VAL A 127 -7.94 7.51 -6.50
N THR A 128 -8.77 6.79 -7.25
CA THR A 128 -8.29 5.73 -8.16
C THR A 128 -7.51 6.33 -9.33
N ARG A 129 -6.68 5.53 -10.02
CA ARG A 129 -6.01 6.00 -11.25
C ARG A 129 -6.98 6.40 -12.36
N GLY A 130 -8.08 5.67 -12.52
CA GLY A 130 -9.00 5.83 -13.65
C GLY A 130 -8.28 5.76 -15.00
N ASN A 131 -8.43 6.79 -15.84
CA ASN A 131 -7.76 6.85 -17.15
C ASN A 131 -6.35 7.48 -17.10
N GLY A 132 -5.84 7.77 -15.90
CA GLY A 132 -4.55 8.44 -15.68
C GLY A 132 -4.62 9.96 -15.58
N GLU A 133 -5.75 10.56 -15.96
CA GLU A 133 -6.05 11.98 -15.76
C GLU A 133 -7.20 12.21 -14.78
N ILE A 134 -8.24 11.38 -14.87
CA ILE A 134 -9.45 11.44 -14.06
C ILE A 134 -9.64 10.08 -13.39
N GLY A 135 -9.75 10.10 -12.07
CA GLY A 135 -10.08 8.98 -11.22
C GLY A 135 -11.42 9.13 -10.51
N GLU A 136 -11.69 8.22 -9.58
CA GLU A 136 -12.86 8.24 -8.71
C GLU A 136 -12.42 8.41 -7.26
N VAL A 137 -13.11 9.28 -6.51
CA VAL A 137 -12.87 9.51 -5.08
C VAL A 137 -13.34 8.30 -4.29
N ILE A 138 -12.41 7.68 -3.56
CA ILE A 138 -12.62 6.46 -2.78
C ILE A 138 -12.16 6.63 -1.32
N THR A 139 -12.10 7.87 -0.83
CA THR A 139 -11.55 8.20 0.50
C THR A 139 -12.16 7.35 1.61
N GLN A 140 -13.49 7.13 1.60
CA GLN A 140 -14.13 6.31 2.65
C GLN A 140 -13.76 4.83 2.54
N ASN A 141 -13.64 4.30 1.33
CA ASN A 141 -13.20 2.93 1.11
C ASN A 141 -11.74 2.75 1.52
N ALA A 142 -10.87 3.72 1.21
CA ALA A 142 -9.45 3.72 1.57
C ALA A 142 -9.24 3.77 3.09
N LYS A 143 -10.14 4.40 3.86
CA LYS A 143 -10.09 4.36 5.33
C LYS A 143 -10.29 2.98 5.94
N HIS A 144 -10.57 1.96 5.13
CA HIS A 144 -10.64 0.56 5.56
C HIS A 144 -9.52 -0.31 4.98
N PHE A 145 -8.47 0.29 4.40
CA PHE A 145 -7.30 -0.46 3.96
C PHE A 145 -6.46 -0.88 5.17
N LYS A 146 -6.07 -2.16 5.23
CA LYS A 146 -5.52 -2.79 6.43
C LYS A 146 -4.27 -2.11 6.99
N ASN A 147 -3.36 -1.74 6.11
CA ASN A 147 -2.04 -1.20 6.47
C ASN A 147 -1.86 0.29 6.16
N LEU A 148 -2.94 0.99 5.79
CA LEU A 148 -2.86 2.42 5.45
C LEU A 148 -2.86 3.28 6.73
N PRO A 149 -1.85 4.14 6.98
CA PRO A 149 -1.94 5.13 8.05
C PRO A 149 -3.04 6.15 7.78
N LEU A 150 -3.97 6.36 8.71
CA LEU A 150 -4.90 7.49 8.66
C LEU A 150 -4.29 8.76 9.23
N THR A 151 -3.45 8.60 10.24
CA THR A 151 -2.66 9.66 10.84
C THR A 151 -1.18 9.36 10.67
N ILE A 152 -0.40 10.38 10.33
CA ILE A 152 1.06 10.36 10.22
C ILE A 152 1.66 11.58 10.95
N PRO A 153 2.93 11.52 11.38
CA PRO A 153 3.56 12.63 12.11
C PRO A 153 3.89 13.85 11.23
N PHE A 154 4.00 13.68 9.91
CA PHE A 154 4.27 14.78 8.98
C PHE A 154 3.07 15.74 8.84
N LYS A 155 3.30 17.06 8.91
CA LYS A 155 2.23 18.07 8.94
C LYS A 155 2.02 18.86 7.64
N GLY A 156 2.92 18.77 6.66
CA GLY A 156 2.70 19.43 5.36
C GLY A 156 1.76 18.65 4.43
N LYS A 157 1.54 19.19 3.23
CA LYS A 157 0.87 18.43 2.16
C LYS A 157 1.78 17.31 1.64
N LEU A 158 1.24 16.09 1.59
CA LEU A 158 1.91 14.91 1.04
C LEU A 158 0.99 14.19 0.06
N ILE A 159 1.48 13.93 -1.16
CA ILE A 159 0.77 13.15 -2.19
C ILE A 159 1.61 11.93 -2.53
N LEU A 160 1.00 10.75 -2.41
CA LEU A 160 1.62 9.46 -2.69
C LEU A 160 0.84 8.71 -3.77
N ARG A 161 1.53 7.82 -4.47
CA ARG A 161 0.91 6.77 -5.29
C ARG A 161 1.24 5.41 -4.69
N GLY A 162 0.22 4.59 -4.55
CA GLY A 162 0.36 3.21 -4.11
C GLY A 162 -0.49 2.27 -4.94
N GLU A 163 -0.24 0.98 -4.80
CA GLU A 163 -1.05 -0.07 -5.41
C GLU A 163 -1.90 -0.71 -4.32
N ALA A 164 -3.23 -0.58 -4.43
CA ALA A 164 -4.16 -1.32 -3.61
C ALA A 164 -4.21 -2.78 -4.09
N VAL A 165 -4.04 -3.74 -3.19
CA VAL A 165 -3.97 -5.17 -3.50
C VAL A 165 -4.76 -5.99 -2.48
N ILE A 166 -5.12 -7.20 -2.88
CA ILE A 166 -5.69 -8.23 -2.00
C ILE A 166 -4.77 -9.45 -2.11
N SER A 167 -4.39 -10.03 -0.97
CA SER A 167 -3.51 -11.20 -0.94
C SER A 167 -4.15 -12.42 -1.62
N TYR A 168 -3.33 -13.36 -2.06
CA TYR A 168 -3.84 -14.62 -2.64
C TYR A 168 -4.77 -15.35 -1.65
N ALA A 169 -4.39 -15.41 -0.38
CA ALA A 169 -5.20 -16.06 0.66
C ALA A 169 -6.57 -15.39 0.86
N ALA A 170 -6.62 -14.05 0.90
CA ALA A 170 -7.88 -13.32 1.02
C ALA A 170 -8.76 -13.48 -0.23
N PHE A 171 -8.15 -13.49 -1.42
CA PHE A 171 -8.85 -13.74 -2.68
C PHE A 171 -9.51 -15.12 -2.71
N GLU A 172 -8.76 -16.19 -2.39
CA GLU A 172 -9.30 -17.56 -2.38
C GLU A 172 -10.44 -17.69 -1.37
N LYS A 173 -10.24 -17.21 -0.14
CA LYS A 173 -11.27 -17.23 0.91
C LYS A 173 -12.55 -16.53 0.47
N ILE A 174 -12.45 -15.38 -0.22
CA ILE A 174 -13.61 -14.66 -0.73
C ILE A 174 -14.30 -15.46 -1.84
N ASN A 175 -13.55 -16.02 -2.78
CA ASN A 175 -14.10 -16.82 -3.87
C ASN A 175 -14.76 -18.12 -3.39
N GLU A 176 -14.30 -18.71 -2.29
CA GLU A 176 -14.93 -19.87 -1.65
C GLU A 176 -16.34 -19.56 -1.11
N THR A 177 -16.62 -18.31 -0.74
CA THR A 177 -17.96 -17.89 -0.28
C THR A 177 -18.97 -17.71 -1.43
N ILE A 178 -18.51 -17.69 -2.68
CA ILE A 178 -19.34 -17.49 -3.87
C ILE A 178 -19.71 -18.85 -4.45
N GLY A 179 -20.97 -19.24 -4.31
CA GLY A 179 -21.46 -20.55 -4.75
C GLY A 179 -21.55 -20.72 -6.26
N ASP A 180 -21.84 -19.63 -6.99
CA ASP A 180 -21.89 -19.64 -8.45
C ASP A 180 -20.50 -19.45 -9.05
N ALA A 181 -20.04 -20.43 -9.83
CA ALA A 181 -18.73 -20.41 -10.47
C ALA A 181 -18.57 -19.23 -11.44
N ASP A 182 -19.65 -18.81 -12.12
CA ASP A 182 -19.61 -17.71 -13.09
C ASP A 182 -19.55 -16.34 -12.41
N ALA A 183 -19.96 -16.26 -11.14
CA ALA A 183 -19.87 -15.06 -10.31
C ALA A 183 -18.53 -14.89 -9.59
N LYS A 184 -17.66 -15.91 -9.61
CA LYS A 184 -16.34 -15.84 -8.95
C LYS A 184 -15.43 -14.82 -9.61
N TYR A 185 -14.61 -14.17 -8.79
CA TYR A 185 -13.60 -13.25 -9.30
C TYR A 185 -12.50 -14.03 -10.01
N LYS A 186 -12.16 -13.61 -11.23
CA LYS A 186 -11.17 -14.29 -12.08
C LYS A 186 -9.73 -14.19 -11.57
N ASN A 187 -9.40 -13.12 -10.84
CA ASN A 187 -8.08 -12.88 -10.28
C ASN A 187 -8.16 -11.88 -9.11
N PRO A 188 -7.12 -11.82 -8.24
CA PRO A 188 -7.07 -10.87 -7.13
C PRO A 188 -7.23 -9.40 -7.55
N ARG A 189 -6.68 -9.02 -8.71
CA ARG A 189 -6.79 -7.66 -9.26
C ARG A 189 -8.23 -7.21 -9.48
N ASN A 190 -9.06 -8.07 -10.09
CA ASN A 190 -10.48 -7.80 -10.35
C ASN A 190 -11.25 -7.68 -9.04
N LEU A 191 -10.98 -8.57 -8.08
CA LEU A 191 -11.56 -8.48 -6.74
C LEU A 191 -11.17 -7.16 -6.07
N CYS A 192 -9.89 -6.78 -6.11
CA CYS A 192 -9.40 -5.53 -5.54
C CYS A 192 -10.07 -4.32 -6.18
N SER A 193 -10.03 -4.22 -7.51
CA SER A 193 -10.64 -3.12 -8.26
C SER A 193 -12.13 -2.98 -7.99
N GLY A 194 -12.87 -4.09 -7.84
CA GLY A 194 -14.28 -4.05 -7.46
C GLY A 194 -14.48 -3.67 -6.00
N SER A 195 -13.60 -4.11 -5.11
CA SER A 195 -13.68 -3.88 -3.65
C SER A 195 -13.40 -2.44 -3.27
N VAL A 196 -12.43 -1.78 -3.90
CA VAL A 196 -12.07 -0.38 -3.61
C VAL A 196 -13.05 0.63 -4.19
N ARG A 197 -13.91 0.20 -5.12
CA ARG A 197 -14.92 1.03 -5.81
C ARG A 197 -16.34 0.73 -5.34
N GLN A 198 -16.51 0.13 -4.15
CA GLN A 198 -17.84 -0.14 -3.60
C GLN A 198 -18.52 1.17 -3.21
N LEU A 199 -19.84 1.21 -3.41
CA LEU A 199 -20.68 2.32 -2.96
C LEU A 199 -20.96 2.25 -1.45
N ASP A 200 -20.91 1.05 -0.87
CA ASP A 200 -20.94 0.81 0.57
C ASP A 200 -19.54 0.41 1.05
N SER A 201 -18.90 1.32 1.78
CA SER A 201 -17.56 1.13 2.37
C SER A 201 -17.46 -0.06 3.32
N LYS A 202 -18.58 -0.53 3.90
CA LYS A 202 -18.63 -1.76 4.68
C LYS A 202 -18.23 -2.97 3.85
N VAL A 203 -18.58 -2.99 2.56
CA VAL A 203 -18.15 -4.05 1.66
C VAL A 203 -16.64 -3.99 1.52
N THR A 204 -16.03 -2.83 1.28
CA THR A 204 -14.55 -2.71 1.20
C THR A 204 -13.86 -3.19 2.48
N ALA A 205 -14.39 -2.82 3.66
CA ALA A 205 -13.83 -3.21 4.94
C ALA A 205 -13.74 -4.74 5.14
N SER A 206 -14.69 -5.48 4.54
CA SER A 206 -14.69 -6.96 4.60
C SER A 206 -13.69 -7.64 3.65
N ARG A 207 -13.01 -6.88 2.77
CA ARG A 207 -12.23 -7.42 1.64
C ARG A 207 -10.73 -7.52 1.90
N ASN A 208 -10.26 -7.04 3.06
CA ASN A 208 -8.85 -7.04 3.45
C ASN A 208 -7.94 -6.43 2.37
N VAL A 209 -8.27 -5.22 1.94
CA VAL A 209 -7.44 -4.49 0.97
C VAL A 209 -6.20 -3.95 1.69
N ASN A 210 -5.01 -4.19 1.13
CA ASN A 210 -3.75 -3.59 1.54
C ASN A 210 -3.31 -2.58 0.48
N VAL A 211 -2.36 -1.71 0.83
CA VAL A 211 -1.74 -0.77 -0.10
C VAL A 211 -0.22 -0.74 0.08
N PHE A 212 0.50 -0.70 -1.03
CA PHE A 212 1.95 -0.54 -1.05
C PHE A 212 2.34 0.71 -1.82
N ILE A 213 3.04 1.63 -1.18
CA ILE A 213 3.47 2.89 -1.78
C ILE A 213 4.63 2.63 -2.74
N PHE A 214 4.53 3.15 -3.96
CA PHE A 214 5.58 2.99 -4.98
C PHE A 214 6.11 4.32 -5.51
N ALA A 215 5.49 5.45 -5.16
CA ALA A 215 6.02 6.76 -5.51
C ALA A 215 5.56 7.86 -4.55
N LEU A 216 6.50 8.75 -4.21
CA LEU A 216 6.22 10.08 -3.69
C LEU A 216 5.99 11.02 -4.88
N VAL A 217 4.85 11.72 -4.90
CA VAL A 217 4.47 12.62 -6.00
C VAL A 217 4.76 14.08 -5.64
N GLN A 218 4.51 14.43 -4.39
CA GLN A 218 4.74 15.75 -3.84
C GLN A 218 4.86 15.65 -2.32
N MET A 219 5.80 16.40 -1.77
CA MET A 219 5.92 16.63 -0.34
C MET A 219 6.30 18.08 -0.10
N GLU A 220 5.59 18.76 0.79
CA GLU A 220 5.85 20.15 1.11
C GLU A 220 7.10 20.30 1.99
N GLY A 221 7.95 21.28 1.67
CA GLY A 221 9.07 21.68 2.53
C GLY A 221 10.23 20.68 2.60
N MET A 222 10.20 19.58 1.85
CA MET A 222 11.25 18.57 1.82
C MET A 222 11.52 18.09 0.40
N ASN A 223 12.81 17.98 0.06
CA ASN A 223 13.27 17.41 -1.20
C ASN A 223 14.30 16.33 -0.92
N PHE A 224 14.21 15.23 -1.65
CA PHE A 224 15.18 14.13 -1.58
C PHE A 224 16.10 14.20 -2.78
N LYS A 225 17.33 13.72 -2.61
CA LYS A 225 18.25 13.57 -3.73
C LYS A 225 18.03 12.23 -4.43
N PHE A 226 17.71 11.20 -3.65
CA PHE A 226 17.58 9.84 -4.15
C PHE A 226 16.23 9.20 -3.77
N ARG A 227 15.72 8.33 -4.64
CA ARG A 227 14.45 7.61 -4.45
C ARG A 227 14.47 6.70 -3.24
N HIS A 228 15.60 6.06 -2.93
CA HIS A 228 15.69 5.21 -1.74
C HIS A 228 15.45 6.01 -0.47
N GLN A 229 15.87 7.27 -0.42
CA GLN A 229 15.64 8.16 0.73
C GLN A 229 14.15 8.50 0.87
N GLU A 230 13.42 8.66 -0.25
CA GLU A 230 11.96 8.80 -0.21
C GLU A 230 11.32 7.57 0.44
N PHE A 231 11.70 6.37 -0.01
CA PHE A 231 11.14 5.12 0.53
C PHE A 231 11.53 4.85 1.97
N GLU A 232 12.75 5.19 2.38
CA GLU A 232 13.16 5.15 3.79
C GLU A 232 12.30 6.08 4.65
N TYR A 233 12.14 7.33 4.24
CA TYR A 233 11.33 8.30 4.97
C TYR A 233 9.85 7.93 5.02
N LEU A 234 9.29 7.38 3.93
CA LEU A 234 7.91 6.91 3.93
C LEU A 234 7.68 5.75 4.91
N ARG A 235 8.66 4.85 5.10
CA ARG A 235 8.59 3.83 6.15
C ARG A 235 8.57 4.44 7.54
N GLU A 236 9.35 5.49 7.78
CA GLU A 236 9.34 6.23 9.06
C GLU A 236 7.99 6.89 9.33
N LEU A 237 7.27 7.31 8.28
CA LEU A 237 5.90 7.81 8.38
C LEU A 237 4.84 6.70 8.54
N GLY A 238 5.25 5.43 8.64
CA GLY A 238 4.37 4.29 8.88
C GLY A 238 3.81 3.64 7.62
N PHE A 239 4.22 4.06 6.42
CA PHE A 239 3.79 3.44 5.19
C PHE A 239 4.53 2.13 4.91
N GLU A 240 3.83 1.17 4.31
CA GLU A 240 4.47 0.08 3.59
C GLU A 240 4.76 0.53 2.16
N VAL A 241 6.04 0.47 1.79
CA VAL A 241 6.46 0.68 0.40
C VAL A 241 6.58 -0.67 -0.31
N VAL A 242 6.51 -0.64 -1.65
CA VAL A 242 6.80 -1.83 -2.45
C VAL A 242 8.18 -2.36 -2.13
N GLU A 243 8.34 -3.69 -2.00
CA GLU A 243 9.67 -4.25 -1.80
C GLU A 243 10.56 -3.93 -2.99
N GLU A 244 11.70 -3.34 -2.68
CA GLU A 244 12.71 -2.90 -3.62
C GLU A 244 14.13 -3.40 -3.25
N ARG A 245 14.98 -3.43 -4.26
CA ARG A 245 16.42 -3.71 -4.17
C ARG A 245 17.19 -2.63 -4.90
N ALA A 246 18.22 -2.09 -4.25
CA ALA A 246 19.17 -1.22 -4.91
C ALA A 246 19.99 -2.02 -5.91
N VAL A 247 20.03 -1.55 -7.15
CA VAL A 247 20.70 -2.21 -8.26
C VAL A 247 21.61 -1.27 -9.04
N ASP A 248 22.61 -1.86 -9.67
CA ASP A 248 23.44 -1.26 -10.70
C ASP A 248 23.54 -2.23 -11.90
N GLN A 249 24.29 -1.84 -12.93
CA GLN A 249 24.45 -2.68 -14.14
C GLN A 249 25.04 -4.06 -13.85
N LYS A 250 25.80 -4.24 -12.74
CA LYS A 250 26.49 -5.49 -12.42
C LYS A 250 25.57 -6.48 -11.72
N ASN A 251 24.72 -6.02 -10.80
CA ASN A 251 23.90 -6.90 -9.97
C ASN A 251 22.44 -7.04 -10.44
N ILE A 252 21.95 -6.16 -11.34
CA ILE A 252 20.52 -6.14 -11.69
C ILE A 252 19.99 -7.49 -12.21
N GLN A 253 20.78 -8.20 -13.01
CA GLN A 253 20.37 -9.51 -13.55
C GLN A 253 20.25 -10.57 -12.46
N GLU A 254 21.14 -10.54 -11.46
CA GLU A 254 21.06 -11.41 -10.28
C GLU A 254 19.82 -11.08 -9.45
N GLU A 255 19.53 -9.80 -9.22
CA GLU A 255 18.34 -9.39 -8.48
C GLU A 255 17.04 -9.76 -9.20
N ILE A 256 16.98 -9.69 -10.54
CA ILE A 256 15.84 -10.20 -11.31
C ILE A 256 15.63 -11.70 -11.04
N ILE A 257 16.70 -12.49 -10.94
CA ILE A 257 16.62 -13.92 -10.60
C ILE A 257 16.14 -14.11 -9.15
N ASN A 258 16.62 -13.29 -8.21
CA ASN A 258 16.18 -13.33 -6.81
C ASN A 258 14.67 -13.07 -6.70
N PHE A 259 14.18 -12.03 -7.36
CA PHE A 259 12.74 -11.76 -7.46
C PHE A 259 11.99 -12.91 -8.14
N LYS A 260 12.49 -13.44 -9.26
CA LYS A 260 11.87 -14.58 -9.95
C LYS A 260 11.71 -15.80 -9.03
N ASN A 261 12.69 -16.07 -8.18
CA ASN A 261 12.61 -17.18 -7.22
C ASN A 261 11.63 -16.86 -6.09
N LYS A 262 11.62 -15.61 -5.61
CA LYS A 262 10.75 -15.16 -4.51
C LYS A 262 9.26 -15.13 -4.87
N ILE A 263 8.91 -14.91 -6.14
CA ILE A 263 7.50 -14.74 -6.56
C ILE A 263 6.63 -15.95 -6.21
N VAL A 264 7.22 -17.15 -6.12
CA VAL A 264 6.54 -18.42 -5.81
C VAL A 264 5.87 -18.40 -4.43
N THR A 265 6.44 -17.64 -3.50
CA THR A 265 5.95 -17.51 -2.12
C THR A 265 5.41 -16.11 -1.83
N ASN A 266 5.15 -15.30 -2.86
CA ASN A 266 4.71 -13.93 -2.64
C ASN A 266 3.28 -13.92 -2.10
N GLU A 267 3.04 -13.18 -1.02
CA GLU A 267 1.71 -13.09 -0.40
C GLU A 267 0.71 -12.33 -1.31
N TYR A 268 1.22 -11.34 -2.05
CA TYR A 268 0.45 -10.44 -2.88
C TYR A 268 0.71 -10.68 -4.38
N PRO A 269 -0.29 -10.42 -5.23
CA PRO A 269 -0.14 -10.58 -6.67
C PRO A 269 0.84 -9.56 -7.26
N SER A 270 1.73 -10.03 -8.14
CA SER A 270 2.70 -9.23 -8.88
C SER A 270 2.79 -9.76 -10.30
N ASP A 271 2.82 -8.86 -11.30
CA ASP A 271 2.86 -9.21 -12.73
C ASP A 271 4.22 -8.89 -13.38
N GLY A 272 5.21 -8.47 -12.59
CA GLY A 272 6.55 -8.18 -13.08
C GLY A 272 7.41 -7.40 -12.09
N LEU A 273 8.38 -6.68 -12.64
CA LEU A 273 9.26 -5.79 -11.89
C LEU A 273 9.23 -4.39 -12.52
N VAL A 274 9.53 -3.39 -11.70
CA VAL A 274 9.72 -2.00 -12.11
C VAL A 274 11.14 -1.61 -11.76
N LEU A 275 11.85 -1.01 -12.73
CA LEU A 275 13.13 -0.36 -12.48
C LEU A 275 12.93 1.14 -12.58
N ILE A 276 13.39 1.87 -11.58
CA ILE A 276 13.49 3.33 -11.60
C ILE A 276 14.92 3.78 -11.32
N LEU A 277 15.31 4.94 -11.84
CA LEU A 277 16.57 5.58 -11.50
C LEU A 277 16.51 6.09 -10.06
N ASP A 278 17.59 5.89 -9.31
CA ASP A 278 17.66 6.31 -7.92
C ASP A 278 17.94 7.82 -7.79
N ASP A 279 18.74 8.41 -8.68
CA ASP A 279 18.98 9.86 -8.71
C ASP A 279 17.76 10.59 -9.32
N ILE A 280 17.08 11.39 -8.49
CA ILE A 280 15.83 12.06 -8.85
C ILE A 280 16.07 13.14 -9.91
N ALA A 281 17.06 14.01 -9.68
CA ALA A 281 17.34 15.12 -10.58
C ALA A 281 17.81 14.63 -11.96
N TYR A 282 18.61 13.56 -11.99
CA TYR A 282 19.00 12.93 -13.24
C TYR A 282 17.80 12.33 -13.96
N GLY A 283 16.95 11.56 -13.26
CA GLY A 283 15.75 10.97 -13.86
C GLY A 283 14.79 12.02 -14.44
N GLU A 284 14.57 13.13 -13.75
CA GLU A 284 13.75 14.26 -14.24
C GLU A 284 14.37 14.92 -15.48
N SER A 285 15.70 15.02 -15.55
CA SER A 285 16.41 15.63 -16.68
C SER A 285 16.24 14.86 -18.00
N LEU A 286 15.90 13.57 -17.95
CA LEU A 286 15.66 12.74 -19.14
C LEU A 286 14.31 13.03 -19.81
N GLY A 287 13.39 13.71 -19.09
CA GLY A 287 12.07 14.02 -19.59
C GLY A 287 11.14 12.80 -19.68
N LEU A 288 10.06 12.95 -20.45
CA LEU A 288 8.99 11.97 -20.62
C LEU A 288 8.70 11.83 -22.12
N THR A 289 8.31 10.63 -22.55
CA THR A 289 7.95 10.31 -23.95
C THR A 289 6.52 9.81 -24.07
#